data_AF-A0A934MRT5-F1
#
_entry.id   AF-A0A934MRT5-F1
#
_cell.length_a   1.000
_cell.length_b   1.000
_cell.length_c   1.000
_cell.angle_alpha   90.00
_cell.angle_beta   90.00
_cell.angle_gamma   90.00
#
_symmetry.space_group_name_H-M   'P 1'
#
loop_
_entity.id
_entity.type
_entity.pdbx_description
1 polymer ?
#
loop_
_entity_poly.entity_id
_entity_poly.type
_entity_poly.pdbx_seq_one_letter_code
_entity_poly.pdbx_strand_id
1 'polypeptide(L)'
;MGEYGGADNLIVLNSQFVFASSDYKTVDGIGVGSLEAEVLEKLGKPNLKTKTGWGYKSGDYAAFYLYFEEGVVKYMSIGMPS
;
A
#
# COMPACT_ATOMS: atom_id res chain seq x y z
N MET A 1 23.72 1.12 -15.33
CA MET A 1 23.44 1.98 -14.16
C MET A 1 22.37 2.94 -14.62
N GLY A 2 21.11 2.55 -14.47
CA GLY A 2 19.97 3.31 -15.01
C GLY A 2 19.50 4.31 -13.97
N GLU A 3 19.48 5.58 -14.35
CA GLU A 3 19.02 6.68 -13.53
C GLU A 3 17.51 6.52 -13.31
N TYR A 4 17.11 6.13 -12.10
CA TYR A 4 15.72 6.22 -11.66
C TYR A 4 15.44 7.70 -11.37
N GLY A 5 14.95 8.41 -12.39
CA GLY A 5 14.37 9.73 -12.23
C GLY A 5 13.15 9.65 -11.33
N GLY A 6 13.36 9.71 -10.02
CA GLY A 6 12.30 9.85 -9.04
C GLY A 6 11.72 11.25 -9.13
N ALA A 7 10.46 11.36 -9.51
CA ALA A 7 9.62 12.33 -8.81
C ALA A 7 9.63 11.88 -7.34
N ASP A 8 9.96 12.77 -6.41
CA ASP A 8 10.48 12.50 -5.05
C ASP A 8 9.73 11.47 -4.17
N ASN A 9 8.60 10.91 -4.62
CA ASN A 9 7.74 10.01 -3.83
C ASN A 9 7.22 8.77 -4.59
N LEU A 10 7.68 8.50 -5.82
CA LEU A 10 7.28 7.31 -6.59
C LEU A 10 8.49 6.43 -6.92
N ILE A 11 8.48 5.21 -6.41
CA ILE A 11 9.47 4.19 -6.75
C ILE A 11 8.77 3.11 -7.57
N VAL A 12 9.25 2.90 -8.80
CA VAL A 12 8.84 1.79 -9.67
C VAL A 12 9.88 0.69 -9.55
N LEU A 13 9.50 -0.43 -8.93
CA LEU A 13 10.33 -1.63 -8.78
C LEU A 13 9.52 -2.83 -9.24
N ASN A 14 10.05 -3.66 -10.16
CA ASN A 14 9.47 -4.96 -10.51
C ASN A 14 7.96 -4.95 -10.86
N SER A 15 7.51 -4.01 -11.70
CA SER A 15 6.08 -3.85 -12.06
C SER A 15 5.17 -3.55 -10.87
N GLN A 16 5.70 -2.92 -9.82
CA GLN A 16 4.96 -2.50 -8.63
C GLN A 16 5.07 -0.99 -8.46
N PHE A 17 3.94 -0.34 -8.23
CA PHE A 17 3.90 1.03 -7.74
C PHE A 17 3.97 1.02 -6.22
N VAL A 18 4.87 1.81 -5.65
CA VAL A 18 4.96 2.05 -4.21
C VAL A 18 4.69 3.51 -3.93
N PHE A 19 3.71 3.76 -3.08
CA PHE A 19 3.30 5.09 -2.62
C PHE A 19 3.86 5.30 -1.21
N ALA A 20 4.69 6.33 -1.06
CA ALA A 20 5.25 6.78 0.22
C ALA A 20 4.65 8.10 0.71
N SER A 21 3.80 8.75 -0.10
CA SER A 21 3.08 9.98 0.25
C SER A 21 1.64 9.68 0.67
N SER A 22 1.09 10.54 1.52
CA SER A 22 -0.32 10.57 1.93
C SER A 22 -1.28 11.10 0.85
N ASP A 23 -0.76 11.54 -0.30
CA ASP A 23 -1.55 12.11 -1.40
C ASP A 23 -2.45 11.07 -2.09
N TYR A 24 -2.14 9.78 -1.93
CA TYR A 24 -2.87 8.68 -2.56
C TYR A 24 -3.58 7.84 -1.49
N LYS A 25 -4.85 7.54 -1.74
CA LYS A 25 -5.72 6.78 -0.84
C LYS A 25 -6.59 5.80 -1.61
N THR A 26 -7.02 4.74 -0.93
CA THR A 26 -8.11 3.88 -1.39
C THR A 26 -9.43 4.66 -1.42
N VAL A 27 -10.45 4.10 -2.07
CA VAL A 27 -11.81 4.69 -2.11
C VAL A 27 -12.37 4.90 -0.70
N ASP A 28 -12.05 4.01 0.25
CA ASP A 28 -12.44 4.11 1.67
C ASP A 28 -11.59 5.13 2.46
N GLY A 29 -10.62 5.77 1.81
CA GLY A 29 -9.77 6.80 2.39
C GLY A 29 -8.59 6.27 3.22
N ILE A 30 -8.19 5.01 3.04
CA ILE A 30 -6.98 4.45 3.66
C ILE A 30 -5.77 4.78 2.79
N GLY A 31 -4.68 5.25 3.40
CA GLY A 31 -3.43 5.56 2.71
C GLY A 31 -2.27 5.68 3.69
N VAL A 32 -1.14 6.23 3.24
CA VAL A 32 -0.01 6.52 4.11
C VAL A 32 -0.45 7.46 5.25
N GLY A 33 -0.12 7.08 6.49
CA GLY A 33 -0.52 7.77 7.72
C GLY A 33 -1.74 7.18 8.43
N SER A 34 -2.48 6.25 7.82
CA SER A 34 -3.62 5.59 8.49
C SER A 34 -3.17 4.66 9.61
N LEU A 35 -3.92 4.61 10.71
CA LEU A 35 -3.67 3.69 11.82
C LEU A 35 -4.16 2.28 11.52
N GLU A 36 -3.51 1.25 12.08
CA GLU A 36 -3.97 -0.15 11.99
C GLU A 36 -5.45 -0.33 12.34
N ALA A 37 -5.93 0.40 13.36
CA ALA A 37 -7.33 0.34 13.79
C ALA A 37 -8.29 0.90 12.72
N GLU A 38 -7.94 2.04 12.10
CA GLU A 38 -8.74 2.63 11.02
C GLU A 38 -8.78 1.72 9.79
N VAL A 39 -7.64 1.10 9.47
CA VAL A 39 -7.54 0.14 8.37
C VAL A 39 -8.48 -1.05 8.62
N LEU A 40 -8.49 -1.61 9.83
CA LEU A 40 -9.38 -2.72 10.18
C LEU A 40 -10.86 -2.31 10.20
N GLU A 41 -11.17 -1.10 10.65
CA GLU A 41 -12.54 -0.59 10.66
C GLU A 41 -13.09 -0.43 9.24
N LYS A 42 -12.29 0.15 8.33
CA LYS A 42 -12.76 0.50 6.99
C LYS A 42 -12.63 -0.62 5.97
N LEU A 43 -11.49 -1.31 5.95
CA LEU A 43 -11.21 -2.37 4.97
C LEU A 43 -11.50 -3.77 5.51
N GLY A 44 -11.77 -3.89 6.82
CA GLY A 44 -11.96 -5.16 7.47
C GLY A 44 -10.65 -5.95 7.63
N LYS A 45 -10.82 -7.25 7.87
CA LYS A 45 -9.71 -8.17 8.08
C LYS A 45 -8.94 -8.38 6.77
N PRO A 46 -7.60 -8.18 6.76
CA PRO A 46 -6.79 -8.44 5.56
C PRO A 46 -6.80 -9.92 5.18
N ASN A 47 -6.65 -10.20 3.88
CA ASN A 47 -6.52 -11.57 3.36
C ASN A 47 -5.19 -12.20 3.75
N LEU A 48 -4.13 -11.38 3.81
CA LEU A 48 -2.80 -11.76 4.28
C LEU A 48 -2.37 -10.79 5.38
N LYS A 49 -1.94 -11.28 6.54
CA LYS A 49 -1.44 -10.45 7.64
C LYS A 49 -0.10 -10.95 8.13
N THR A 50 0.91 -10.10 8.04
CA THR A 50 2.21 -10.27 8.71
C THR A 50 2.40 -9.15 9.73
N LYS A 51 3.52 -9.17 10.47
CA LYS A 51 3.83 -8.13 11.46
C LYS A 51 3.92 -6.72 10.84
N THR A 52 4.44 -6.61 9.62
CA THR A 52 4.72 -5.32 8.97
C THR A 52 4.01 -5.13 7.65
N GLY A 53 3.26 -6.11 7.14
CA GLY A 53 2.64 -6.05 5.83
C GLY A 53 1.30 -6.76 5.77
N TRP A 54 0.26 -6.07 5.31
CA TRP A 54 -1.10 -6.58 5.15
C TRP A 54 -1.52 -6.51 3.69
N GLY A 55 -2.10 -7.60 3.17
CA GLY A 55 -2.55 -7.72 1.78
C GLY A 55 -4.07 -7.77 1.67
N TYR A 56 -4.62 -7.00 0.74
CA TYR A 56 -6.04 -6.92 0.46
C TYR A 56 -6.32 -7.31 -1.00
N LYS A 57 -7.40 -8.06 -1.21
CA LYS A 57 -7.96 -8.36 -2.53
C LYS A 57 -9.15 -7.45 -2.79
N SER A 58 -9.35 -7.07 -4.04
CA SER A 58 -10.50 -6.29 -4.51
C SER A 58 -11.08 -7.02 -5.72
N GLY A 59 -12.21 -7.70 -5.53
CA GLY A 59 -12.77 -8.62 -6.52
C GLY A 59 -11.83 -9.80 -6.83
N ASP A 60 -11.71 -10.16 -8.11
CA ASP A 60 -10.92 -11.30 -8.59
C ASP A 60 -9.41 -11.02 -8.79
N TYR A 61 -8.95 -9.78 -8.57
CA TYR A 61 -7.57 -9.37 -8.84
C TYR A 61 -6.79 -8.99 -7.57
N ALA A 62 -5.45 -9.12 -7.63
CA ALA A 62 -4.53 -8.64 -6.61
C ALA A 62 -4.63 -7.10 -6.51
N ALA A 63 -5.04 -6.58 -5.34
CA ALA A 63 -5.45 -5.18 -5.24
C ALA A 63 -4.38 -4.27 -4.67
N PHE A 64 -3.84 -4.54 -3.48
CA PHE A 64 -2.76 -3.75 -2.90
C PHE A 64 -2.23 -4.37 -1.60
N TYR A 65 -1.07 -3.87 -1.17
CA TYR A 65 -0.48 -4.14 0.14
C TYR A 65 -0.28 -2.84 0.91
N LEU A 66 -0.48 -2.91 2.23
CA LEU A 66 -0.16 -1.86 3.19
C LEU A 66 1.01 -2.33 4.05
N TYR A 67 2.01 -1.49 4.21
CA TYR A 67 3.15 -1.75 5.06
C TYR A 67 3.12 -0.83 6.28
N PHE A 68 3.30 -1.42 7.45
CA PHE A 68 3.15 -0.75 8.74
C PHE A 68 4.49 -0.58 9.44
N GLU A 69 4.63 0.57 10.07
CA GLU A 69 5.71 0.89 11.01
C GLU A 69 5.06 1.61 12.20
N GLU A 70 5.35 1.15 13.42
CA GLU A 70 4.79 1.71 14.66
C GLU A 70 3.24 1.83 14.69
N GLY A 71 2.55 0.90 14.02
CA GLY A 71 1.09 0.85 13.96
C GLY A 71 0.46 1.82 12.94
N VAL A 72 1.29 2.45 12.10
CA VAL A 72 0.88 3.41 11.07
C VAL A 72 1.26 2.86 9.69
N VAL A 73 0.40 3.06 8.69
CA VAL A 73 0.74 2.74 7.29
C VAL A 73 1.85 3.67 6.82
N LYS A 74 3.02 3.10 6.52
CA LYS A 74 4.17 3.82 5.99
C LYS A 74 4.21 3.79 4.46
N TYR A 75 3.82 2.67 3.87
CA TYR A 75 3.80 2.50 2.42
C TYR A 75 2.54 1.78 1.98
N MET A 76 2.06 2.14 0.79
CA MET A 76 1.06 1.38 0.06
C MET A 76 1.67 0.90 -1.25
N SER A 77 1.29 -0.28 -1.73
CA SER A 77 1.78 -0.76 -3.01
C SER A 77 0.75 -1.51 -3.81
N ILE A 78 0.82 -1.39 -5.13
CA ILE A 78 -0.06 -2.06 -6.10
C ILE A 78 0.83 -2.77 -7.12
N GLY A 79 0.61 -4.07 -7.33
CA GLY A 79 1.24 -4.80 -8.41
C GLY A 79 0.51 -4.54 -9.72
N MET A 80 1.23 -4.25 -10.80
CA MET A 80 0.67 -4.25 -12.13
C MET A 80 0.48 -5.69 -12.62
N PRO A 81 -0.63 -6.01 -13.28
CA PRO A 81 -0.71 -7.24 -14.07
C PRO A 81 0.31 -7.19 -15.21
N SER A 82 0.96 -8.32 -15.48
CA SER A 82 1.84 -8.52 -16.63
C SER A 82 1.07 -8.72 -17.93
#